data_AF-A0A544Z4L4-F1
#
_entry.id   AF-A0A544Z4L4-F1
#
_cell.length_a   1.000
_cell.length_b   1.000
_cell.length_c   1.000
_cell.angle_alpha   90.00
_cell.angle_beta   90.00
_cell.angle_gamma   90.00
#
_symmetry.space_group_name_H-M   'P 1'
#
loop_
_entity.id
_entity.type
_entity.pdbx_description
1 polymer ?
#
loop_
_entity_poly.entity_id
_entity_poly.type
_entity_poly.pdbx_seq_one_letter_code
_entity_poly.pdbx_strand_id
1 'polypeptide(L)'
;MNSQRRPVDHSLVKRFRQEVGDRLAHQRRLDQASGVPPMSGEDERQFARALIAQVLEEHARSEIGVGRTPPTAEEEEALAAGIHAALFGVGRLQPLLDDPDVENIDINGCDRVFVGYADGQEIMHDPVADSDEELIELIQILAAYSGLSSRPFDTANPQLDLRLPDGSRLSAVMDVTVRPALSIRRARLGKVFLSDLVGNGTLTPELGRFLTAAVAARKNIMIAGSTNAGKTTLLRALANEIPPHERLITVERALELGLDQFPELHPNAVAFEHRLPNAEGQGEITMAELVRRSLRMNPSRVIVGEVLGDEIVTMLNAMTQGNDGSLSTIHANSSMEVFNRIATYALQAEERLPIEATHMLIAGAIDFVVFIEKRNDYHRGGTLRRYASSVREVTGCDGRVLSSEVFAMAGDYLVPHAPISCADELAAHGYDPARGAWR
;
A
#
# COMPACT_ATOMS: atom_id res chain seq x y z
N MET A 1 -12.96 -7.93 -30.02
CA MET A 1 -13.90 -6.98 -30.65
C MET A 1 -14.06 -5.83 -29.67
N ASN A 2 -13.33 -4.75 -29.89
CA ASN A 2 -13.38 -3.56 -29.05
C ASN A 2 -14.73 -2.86 -29.22
N SER A 3 -15.59 -2.97 -28.22
CA SER A 3 -16.65 -1.99 -28.02
C SER A 3 -15.95 -0.67 -27.66
N GLN A 4 -15.82 0.23 -28.62
CA GLN A 4 -15.45 1.61 -28.34
C GLN A 4 -16.62 2.21 -27.55
N ARG A 5 -16.55 2.14 -26.22
CA ARG A 5 -17.41 2.92 -25.32
C ARG A 5 -17.27 4.38 -25.75
N ARG A 6 -18.39 5.02 -26.10
CA ARG A 6 -18.38 6.48 -26.32
C ARG A 6 -17.95 7.17 -25.02
N PRO A 7 -17.09 8.21 -25.10
CA PRO A 7 -16.70 8.97 -23.92
C PRO A 7 -17.92 9.63 -23.29
N VAL A 8 -17.99 9.62 -21.96
CA VAL A 8 -19.08 10.24 -21.19
C VAL A 8 -19.09 11.74 -21.41
N ASP A 9 -20.25 12.33 -21.70
CA ASP A 9 -20.38 13.78 -21.85
C ASP A 9 -20.26 14.48 -20.48
N HIS A 10 -19.07 14.98 -20.18
CA HIS A 10 -18.78 15.64 -18.91
C HIS A 10 -19.55 16.95 -18.71
N SER A 11 -19.98 17.61 -19.79
CA SER A 11 -20.81 18.82 -19.68
C SER A 11 -22.21 18.48 -19.17
N LEU A 12 -22.77 17.35 -19.62
CA LEU A 12 -24.02 16.81 -19.10
C LEU A 12 -23.88 16.37 -17.65
N VAL A 13 -22.80 15.65 -17.31
CA VAL A 13 -22.53 15.25 -15.91
C VAL A 13 -22.47 16.47 -14.99
N LYS A 14 -21.78 17.54 -15.38
CA LYS A 14 -21.67 18.78 -14.58
C LYS A 14 -23.04 19.44 -14.37
N ARG A 15 -23.83 19.57 -15.44
CA ARG A 15 -25.18 20.15 -15.37
C ARG A 15 -26.11 19.33 -14.47
N PHE A 16 -26.13 18.00 -14.66
CA PHE A 16 -26.99 17.12 -13.86
C PHE A 16 -26.51 16.98 -12.42
N ARG A 17 -25.21 17.03 -12.14
CA ARG A 17 -24.68 17.13 -10.77
C ARG A 17 -25.22 18.37 -10.06
N GLN A 18 -25.18 19.53 -10.73
CA GLN A 18 -25.68 20.77 -10.15
C GLN A 18 -27.17 20.65 -9.85
N GLU A 19 -27.96 20.14 -10.80
CA GLU A 19 -29.38 19.96 -10.64
C GLU A 19 -29.75 18.98 -9.50
N VAL A 20 -29.10 17.82 -9.44
CA VAL A 20 -29.30 16.85 -8.36
C VAL A 20 -28.84 17.43 -7.02
N GLY A 21 -27.72 18.15 -6.99
CA GLY A 21 -27.23 18.85 -5.80
C GLY A 21 -28.19 19.91 -5.28
N ASP A 22 -28.81 20.69 -6.17
CA ASP A 22 -29.81 21.69 -5.82
C ASP A 22 -31.10 21.04 -5.29
N ARG A 23 -31.53 19.91 -5.89
CA ARG A 23 -32.66 19.11 -5.39
C ARG A 23 -32.37 18.51 -4.01
N LEU A 24 -31.15 17.99 -3.78
CA LEU A 24 -30.70 17.50 -2.47
C LEU A 24 -30.68 18.62 -1.41
N ALA A 25 -30.11 19.78 -1.74
CA ALA A 25 -30.07 20.93 -0.83
C ALA A 25 -31.48 21.46 -0.53
N HIS A 26 -32.38 21.45 -1.52
CA HIS A 26 -33.77 21.78 -1.31
C HIS A 26 -34.47 20.80 -0.37
N GLN A 27 -34.30 19.49 -0.57
CA GLN A 27 -34.85 18.47 0.31
C GLN A 27 -34.35 18.64 1.76
N ARG A 28 -33.04 18.82 1.96
CA ARG A 28 -32.46 19.07 3.29
C ARG A 28 -33.10 20.28 3.99
N ARG A 29 -33.39 21.37 3.26
CA ARG A 29 -34.08 22.54 3.81
C ARG A 29 -35.54 22.23 4.19
N LEU A 30 -36.25 21.44 3.39
CA LEU A 30 -37.62 21.01 3.69
C LEU A 30 -37.68 20.10 4.92
N ASP A 31 -36.76 19.15 5.03
CA ASP A 31 -36.65 18.25 6.18
C ASP A 31 -36.39 19.05 7.46
N GLN A 32 -35.43 19.99 7.40
CA GLN A 32 -35.11 20.87 8.52
C GLN A 32 -36.29 21.76 8.93
N ALA A 33 -37.02 22.33 7.96
CA ALA A 33 -38.22 23.14 8.23
C ALA A 33 -39.38 22.31 8.80
N SER A 34 -39.44 21.02 8.47
CA SER A 34 -40.48 20.08 8.91
C SER A 34 -40.10 19.34 10.20
N GLY A 35 -38.93 19.61 10.78
CA GLY A 35 -38.43 18.94 11.99
C GLY A 35 -38.03 17.48 11.78
N VAL A 36 -37.83 17.05 10.53
CA VAL A 36 -37.34 15.71 10.20
C VAL A 36 -35.83 15.67 10.46
N PRO A 37 -35.31 14.61 11.11
CA PRO A 37 -33.87 14.44 11.30
C PRO A 37 -33.13 14.43 9.95
N PRO A 38 -31.89 14.95 9.88
CA PRO A 38 -31.09 14.86 8.67
C PRO A 38 -30.90 13.40 8.26
N MET A 39 -30.99 13.14 6.95
CA MET A 39 -30.77 11.81 6.38
C MET A 39 -29.42 11.24 6.82
N SER A 40 -29.36 9.92 7.04
CA SER A 40 -28.07 9.25 7.19
C SER A 40 -27.29 9.33 5.87
N GLY A 41 -25.96 9.16 5.92
CA GLY A 41 -25.14 9.17 4.70
C GLY A 41 -25.51 8.06 3.69
N GLU A 42 -26.09 6.95 4.16
CA GLU A 42 -26.58 5.87 3.31
C GLU A 42 -27.93 6.23 2.66
N ASP A 43 -28.86 6.76 3.46
CA ASP A 43 -30.17 7.22 2.98
C ASP A 43 -30.03 8.36 1.96
N GLU A 44 -29.09 9.28 2.20
CA GLU A 44 -28.85 10.40 1.30
C GLU A 44 -28.32 9.91 -0.07
N ARG A 45 -27.41 8.93 -0.08
CA ARG A 45 -26.92 8.32 -1.33
C ARG A 45 -28.04 7.59 -2.06
N GLN A 46 -28.90 6.87 -1.34
CA GLN A 46 -30.04 6.18 -1.94
C GLN A 46 -31.04 7.17 -2.54
N PHE A 47 -31.33 8.26 -1.82
CA PHE A 47 -32.19 9.34 -2.31
C PHE A 47 -31.60 10.04 -3.54
N ALA A 48 -30.30 10.33 -3.51
CA ALA A 48 -29.61 10.91 -4.65
C ALA A 48 -29.61 9.99 -5.89
N ARG A 49 -29.49 8.67 -5.73
CA ARG A 49 -29.66 7.72 -6.84
C ARG A 49 -31.05 7.82 -7.47
N ALA A 50 -32.10 7.99 -6.67
CA ALA A 50 -33.45 8.20 -7.17
C ALA A 50 -33.57 9.53 -7.94
N LEU A 51 -32.97 10.60 -7.41
CA LEU A 51 -32.93 11.91 -8.10
C LEU A 51 -32.15 11.86 -9.42
N ILE A 52 -31.02 11.16 -9.45
CA ILE A 52 -30.22 10.95 -10.68
C ILE A 52 -31.08 10.26 -11.74
N ALA A 53 -31.78 9.18 -11.38
CA ALA A 53 -32.66 8.47 -12.30
C ALA A 53 -33.79 9.39 -12.83
N GLN A 54 -34.39 10.23 -11.98
CA GLN A 54 -35.40 11.20 -12.41
C GLN A 54 -34.84 12.23 -13.39
N VAL A 55 -33.68 12.82 -13.10
CA VAL A 55 -33.04 13.82 -13.98
C VAL A 55 -32.68 13.21 -15.34
N LEU A 56 -32.19 11.97 -15.36
CA LEU A 56 -31.90 11.26 -16.61
C LEU A 56 -33.18 10.94 -17.41
N GLU A 57 -34.27 10.51 -16.76
CA GLU A 57 -35.54 10.25 -17.42
C GLU A 57 -36.15 11.54 -18.01
N GLU A 58 -36.09 12.65 -17.26
CA GLU A 58 -36.51 13.97 -17.74
C GLU A 58 -35.69 14.42 -18.97
N HIS A 59 -34.38 14.17 -18.96
CA HIS A 59 -33.50 14.47 -20.09
C HIS A 59 -33.82 13.61 -21.32
N ALA A 60 -33.96 12.29 -21.15
CA ALA A 60 -34.31 11.37 -22.24
C ALA A 60 -35.65 11.75 -22.88
N ARG A 61 -36.65 12.12 -22.07
CA ARG A 61 -37.95 12.59 -22.54
C ARG A 61 -37.83 13.91 -23.33
N SER A 62 -36.97 14.82 -22.87
CA SER A 62 -36.70 16.09 -23.57
C SER A 62 -36.05 15.87 -24.93
N GLU A 63 -35.04 14.99 -25.02
CA GLU A 63 -34.37 14.65 -26.28
C GLU A 63 -35.35 14.07 -27.32
N ILE A 64 -36.24 13.17 -26.90
CA ILE A 64 -37.32 12.64 -27.76
C ILE A 64 -38.23 13.77 -28.25
N GLY A 65 -38.60 14.70 -27.35
CA GLY A 65 -39.47 15.83 -27.67
C GLY A 65 -38.92 16.78 -28.74
N VAL A 66 -37.59 16.90 -28.85
CA VAL A 66 -36.92 17.70 -29.88
C VAL A 66 -36.44 16.87 -31.08
N GLY A 67 -36.87 15.60 -31.18
CA GLY A 67 -36.58 14.71 -32.30
C GLY A 67 -35.14 14.16 -32.33
N ARG A 68 -34.44 14.18 -31.20
CA ARG A 68 -33.12 13.58 -31.03
C ARG A 68 -33.23 12.17 -30.47
N THR A 69 -32.16 11.39 -30.63
CA THR A 69 -32.10 10.04 -30.07
C THR A 69 -31.76 10.13 -28.58
N PRO A 70 -32.56 9.56 -27.68
CA PRO A 70 -32.23 9.53 -26.26
C PRO A 70 -30.96 8.69 -26.01
N PRO A 71 -30.30 8.89 -24.86
CA PRO A 71 -29.14 8.09 -24.50
C PRO A 71 -29.50 6.61 -24.44
N THR A 72 -28.56 5.76 -24.83
CA THR A 72 -28.68 4.31 -24.66
C THR A 72 -28.58 3.94 -23.17
N ALA A 73 -29.03 2.73 -22.80
CA ALA A 73 -28.93 2.27 -21.41
C ALA A 73 -27.49 2.28 -20.88
N GLU A 74 -26.50 1.96 -21.72
CA GLU A 74 -25.07 2.05 -21.35
C GLU A 74 -24.61 3.51 -21.13
N GLU A 75 -25.09 4.45 -21.94
CA GLU A 75 -24.79 5.88 -21.79
C GLU A 75 -25.48 6.46 -20.54
N GLU A 76 -26.72 6.08 -20.24
CA GLU A 76 -27.42 6.46 -19.01
C GLU A 76 -26.70 5.93 -17.77
N GLU A 77 -26.26 4.67 -17.78
CA GLU A 77 -25.53 4.07 -16.66
C GLU A 77 -24.19 4.77 -16.43
N ALA A 78 -23.46 5.12 -17.50
CA ALA A 78 -22.22 5.87 -17.42
C ALA A 78 -22.43 7.32 -16.92
N LEU A 79 -23.49 7.99 -17.37
CA LEU A 79 -23.88 9.32 -16.87
C LEU A 79 -24.28 9.26 -15.38
N ALA A 80 -25.09 8.28 -14.99
CA ALA A 80 -25.51 8.08 -13.61
C ALA A 80 -24.31 7.85 -12.69
N ALA A 81 -23.39 6.97 -13.09
CA ALA A 81 -22.15 6.71 -12.37
C ALA A 81 -21.29 7.98 -12.25
N GLY A 82 -21.15 8.75 -13.34
CA GLY A 82 -20.43 10.02 -13.36
C GLY A 82 -21.03 11.08 -12.42
N ILE A 83 -22.37 11.22 -12.41
CA ILE A 83 -23.06 12.17 -11.52
C ILE A 83 -22.91 11.72 -10.06
N HIS A 84 -23.09 10.43 -9.77
CA HIS A 84 -22.92 9.89 -8.43
C HIS A 84 -21.49 10.07 -7.92
N ALA A 85 -20.47 9.81 -8.76
CA ALA A 85 -19.06 10.02 -8.43
C ALA A 85 -18.75 11.51 -8.21
N ALA A 86 -19.38 12.42 -8.95
CA ALA A 86 -19.21 13.86 -8.76
C ALA A 86 -19.92 14.39 -7.49
N LEU A 87 -20.95 13.70 -6.99
CA LEU A 87 -21.66 14.06 -5.76
C LEU A 87 -21.05 13.43 -4.50
N PHE A 88 -20.60 12.16 -4.58
CA PHE A 88 -20.23 11.35 -3.42
C PHE A 88 -18.87 10.65 -3.53
N GLY A 89 -18.19 10.76 -4.67
CA GLY A 89 -16.89 10.15 -4.94
C GLY A 89 -15.84 11.20 -5.29
N VAL A 90 -14.89 10.84 -6.15
CA VAL A 90 -13.77 11.71 -6.53
C VAL A 90 -13.94 12.32 -7.94
N GLY A 91 -15.17 12.43 -8.44
CA GLY A 91 -15.46 13.00 -9.75
C GLY A 91 -14.80 12.23 -10.90
N ARG A 92 -14.08 12.93 -11.80
CA ARG A 92 -13.44 12.33 -12.98
C ARG A 92 -12.26 11.40 -12.66
N LEU A 93 -11.75 11.43 -11.44
CA LEU A 93 -10.75 10.47 -10.98
C LEU A 93 -11.34 9.08 -10.71
N GLN A 94 -12.65 8.98 -10.48
CA GLN A 94 -13.28 7.75 -9.99
C GLN A 94 -13.08 6.57 -10.95
N PRO A 95 -13.25 6.72 -12.28
CA PRO A 95 -12.99 5.61 -13.19
C PRO A 95 -11.54 5.11 -13.15
N LEU A 96 -10.56 6.01 -12.97
CA LEU A 96 -9.14 5.64 -12.84
C LEU A 96 -8.86 4.95 -11.49
N LEU A 97 -9.57 5.36 -10.43
CA LEU A 97 -9.56 4.68 -9.12
C LEU A 97 -10.42 3.42 -9.08
N ASP A 98 -11.25 3.14 -10.07
CA ASP A 98 -12.01 1.90 -10.12
C ASP A 98 -11.33 0.87 -11.05
N ASP A 99 -10.47 1.35 -11.96
CA ASP A 99 -9.69 0.50 -12.85
C ASP A 99 -8.68 -0.36 -12.05
N PRO A 100 -8.81 -1.69 -12.11
CA PRO A 100 -7.93 -2.60 -11.38
C PRO A 100 -6.54 -2.69 -11.99
N ASP A 101 -6.29 -2.17 -13.20
CA ASP A 101 -5.00 -2.23 -13.89
C ASP A 101 -4.14 -0.96 -13.69
N VAL A 102 -4.71 0.12 -13.14
CA VAL A 102 -4.02 1.39 -12.84
C VAL A 102 -3.21 1.33 -11.53
N GLU A 103 -1.91 1.63 -11.57
CA GLU A 103 -0.97 1.67 -10.41
C GLU A 103 -0.70 3.10 -9.93
N ASN A 104 -0.43 4.01 -10.87
CA ASN A 104 -0.02 5.38 -10.56
C ASN A 104 -0.84 6.34 -11.43
N ILE A 105 -1.20 7.49 -10.86
CA ILE A 105 -1.88 8.58 -11.57
C ILE A 105 -1.13 9.87 -11.22
N ASP A 106 -0.46 10.47 -12.20
CA ASP A 106 0.30 11.71 -12.05
C ASP A 106 -0.36 12.83 -12.84
N ILE A 107 -0.71 13.92 -12.18
CA ILE A 107 -1.48 15.04 -12.75
C ILE A 107 -0.68 16.31 -12.58
N ASN A 108 -0.30 16.93 -13.70
CA ASN A 108 0.55 18.11 -13.77
C ASN A 108 -0.24 19.32 -14.28
N GLY A 109 -1.17 19.80 -13.46
CA GLY A 109 -2.28 20.67 -13.87
C GLY A 109 -3.48 19.87 -14.39
N CYS A 110 -4.64 20.51 -14.52
CA CYS A 110 -5.93 19.84 -14.77
C CYS A 110 -6.00 18.93 -16.01
N ASP A 111 -5.14 19.16 -17.00
CA ASP A 111 -5.19 18.59 -18.35
C ASP A 111 -3.99 17.70 -18.73
N ARG A 112 -2.99 17.56 -17.84
CA ARG A 112 -1.82 16.69 -18.08
C ARG A 112 -1.82 15.53 -17.12
N VAL A 113 -2.60 14.50 -17.47
CA VAL A 113 -2.83 13.31 -16.67
C VAL A 113 -2.05 12.14 -17.26
N PHE A 114 -1.16 11.54 -16.49
CA PHE A 114 -0.38 10.36 -16.84
C PHE A 114 -0.83 9.20 -15.95
N VAL A 115 -1.10 8.05 -16.57
CA VAL A 115 -1.57 6.86 -15.87
C VAL A 115 -0.61 5.72 -16.13
N GLY A 116 -0.01 5.21 -15.06
CA GLY A 116 0.87 4.04 -15.07
C GLY A 116 0.08 2.77 -14.76
N TYR A 117 0.25 1.74 -15.57
CA TYR A 117 -0.43 0.45 -15.47
C TYR A 117 0.48 -0.67 -14.92
N ALA A 118 -0.11 -1.76 -14.45
CA ALA A 118 0.62 -2.88 -13.83
C ALA A 118 1.57 -3.64 -14.78
N ASP A 119 1.35 -3.53 -16.09
CA ASP A 119 2.25 -4.08 -17.10
C ASP A 119 3.47 -3.16 -17.37
N GLY A 120 3.52 -2.00 -16.73
CA GLY A 120 4.57 -1.00 -16.86
C GLY A 120 4.35 0.04 -17.96
N GLN A 121 3.20 0.02 -18.65
CA GLN A 121 2.84 1.09 -19.59
C GLN A 121 2.50 2.39 -18.87
N GLU A 122 2.82 3.53 -19.48
CA GLU A 122 2.47 4.86 -19.00
C GLU A 122 1.82 5.64 -20.14
N ILE A 123 0.57 6.08 -19.95
CA ILE A 123 -0.27 6.65 -21.02
C ILE A 123 -0.87 7.99 -20.55
N MET A 124 -0.94 8.96 -21.46
CA MET A 124 -1.63 10.22 -21.23
C MET A 124 -3.16 10.04 -21.35
N HIS A 125 -3.90 10.55 -20.37
CA HIS A 125 -5.37 10.47 -20.27
C HIS A 125 -6.04 11.82 -20.43
N ASP A 126 -7.37 11.79 -20.50
CA ASP A 126 -8.21 12.98 -20.57
C ASP A 126 -8.14 13.84 -19.28
N PRO A 127 -8.42 15.15 -19.36
CA PRO A 127 -8.41 16.06 -18.22
C PRO A 127 -9.34 15.63 -17.06
N VAL A 128 -8.84 15.68 -15.84
CA VAL A 128 -9.60 15.33 -14.61
C VAL A 128 -10.41 16.51 -14.05
N ALA A 129 -10.16 17.73 -14.53
CA ALA A 129 -10.90 18.94 -14.19
C ALA A 129 -10.92 19.91 -15.39
N ASP A 130 -11.80 20.91 -15.39
CA ASP A 130 -11.90 21.93 -16.44
C ASP A 130 -10.88 23.07 -16.25
N SER A 131 -10.42 23.31 -15.01
CA SER A 131 -9.38 24.30 -14.69
C SER A 131 -8.51 23.86 -13.51
N ASP A 132 -7.40 24.56 -13.31
CA ASP A 132 -6.49 24.31 -12.18
C ASP A 132 -7.17 24.67 -10.84
N GLU A 133 -8.06 25.67 -10.81
CA GLU A 133 -8.88 26.00 -9.64
C GLU A 133 -9.86 24.87 -9.30
N GLU A 134 -10.53 24.27 -10.30
CA GLU A 134 -11.42 23.13 -10.06
C GLU A 134 -10.65 21.89 -9.59
N LEU A 135 -9.40 21.70 -10.05
CA LEU A 135 -8.52 20.65 -9.52
C LEU A 135 -8.17 20.90 -8.05
N ILE A 136 -7.87 22.13 -7.66
CA ILE A 136 -7.61 22.51 -6.25
C ILE A 136 -8.86 22.26 -5.39
N GLU A 137 -10.04 22.68 -5.86
CA GLU A 137 -11.31 22.43 -5.17
C GLU A 137 -11.57 20.92 -4.99
N LEU A 138 -11.29 20.11 -6.01
CA LEU A 138 -11.39 18.66 -5.92
C LEU A 138 -10.48 18.10 -4.81
N ILE A 139 -9.22 18.54 -4.75
CA ILE A 139 -8.27 18.10 -3.71
C ILE A 139 -8.74 18.54 -2.32
N GLN A 140 -9.25 19.76 -2.17
CA GLN A 140 -9.82 20.26 -0.91
C GLN A 140 -11.03 19.43 -0.44
N ILE A 141 -11.91 19.06 -1.37
CA ILE A 141 -13.04 18.16 -1.09
C ILE A 141 -12.52 16.81 -0.59
N LEU A 142 -11.54 16.21 -1.29
CA LEU A 142 -10.92 14.95 -0.85
C LEU A 142 -10.38 15.07 0.56
N ALA A 143 -9.65 16.14 0.86
CA ALA A 143 -9.05 16.41 2.16
C ALA A 143 -10.07 16.52 3.30
N ALA A 144 -11.26 17.04 3.01
CA ALA A 144 -12.34 17.18 3.97
C ALA A 144 -13.02 15.83 4.30
N TYR A 145 -13.04 14.88 3.35
CA TYR A 145 -13.69 13.58 3.49
C TYR A 145 -12.74 12.42 3.85
N SER A 146 -11.43 12.57 3.62
CA SER A 146 -10.43 11.54 3.90
C SER A 146 -9.96 11.55 5.36
N GLY A 147 -10.45 10.60 6.16
CA GLY A 147 -9.81 10.16 7.41
C GLY A 147 -10.22 10.86 8.71
N LEU A 148 -9.49 10.54 9.79
CA LEU A 148 -9.74 10.94 11.19
C LEU A 148 -9.41 12.42 11.48
N SER A 149 -8.86 13.17 10.54
CA SER A 149 -8.46 14.57 10.73
C SER A 149 -8.48 15.32 9.40
N SER A 150 -9.31 16.35 9.29
CA SER A 150 -9.31 17.29 8.17
C SER A 150 -7.92 17.93 8.03
N ARG A 151 -7.37 17.94 6.81
CA ARG A 151 -6.09 18.60 6.50
C ARG A 151 -6.36 19.78 5.56
N PRO A 152 -5.94 21.01 5.90
CA PRO A 152 -6.12 22.16 5.02
C PRO A 152 -5.23 22.02 3.78
N PHE A 153 -5.74 22.48 2.63
CA PHE A 153 -4.99 22.63 1.39
C PHE A 153 -5.35 23.99 0.79
N ASP A 154 -4.53 24.98 1.10
CA ASP A 154 -4.75 26.39 0.78
C ASP A 154 -3.41 27.10 0.60
N THR A 155 -3.42 28.40 0.33
CA THR A 155 -2.20 29.18 0.09
C THR A 155 -1.25 29.22 1.31
N ALA A 156 -1.78 29.00 2.53
CA ALA A 156 -0.95 28.90 3.73
C ALA A 156 -0.41 27.47 3.94
N ASN A 157 -1.09 26.46 3.41
CA ASN A 157 -0.77 25.04 3.48
C ASN A 157 -0.71 24.43 2.07
N PRO A 158 0.31 24.78 1.26
CA PRO A 158 0.36 24.44 -0.16
C PRO A 158 0.70 22.97 -0.46
N GLN A 159 0.86 22.13 0.57
CA GLN A 159 1.24 20.73 0.47
C GLN A 159 0.26 19.86 1.24
N LEU A 160 -0.08 18.72 0.68
CA LEU A 160 -1.07 17.83 1.27
C LEU A 160 -0.75 16.37 0.95
N ASP A 161 -0.66 15.56 1.99
CA ASP A 161 -0.66 14.10 1.88
C ASP A 161 -1.94 13.54 2.51
N LEU A 162 -2.67 12.75 1.73
CA LEU A 162 -3.91 12.10 2.10
C LEU A 162 -3.86 10.60 1.83
N ARG A 163 -4.74 9.89 2.53
CA ARG A 163 -5.11 8.52 2.20
C ARG A 163 -6.57 8.47 1.79
N LEU A 164 -6.81 7.99 0.58
CA LEU A 164 -8.13 7.86 0.00
C LEU A 164 -8.88 6.68 0.65
N PRO A 165 -10.23 6.64 0.56
CA PRO A 165 -11.05 5.57 1.16
C PRO A 165 -10.71 4.15 0.64
N ASP A 166 -10.19 4.04 -0.58
CA ASP A 166 -9.70 2.78 -1.17
C ASP A 166 -8.30 2.38 -0.66
N GLY A 167 -7.72 3.17 0.25
CA GLY A 167 -6.38 2.99 0.80
C GLY A 167 -5.27 3.64 -0.01
N SER A 168 -5.54 4.14 -1.22
CA SER A 168 -4.56 4.76 -2.10
C SER A 168 -3.96 6.01 -1.46
N ARG A 169 -2.69 6.29 -1.79
CA ARG A 169 -2.00 7.49 -1.29
C ARG A 169 -2.08 8.59 -2.30
N LEU A 170 -2.38 9.79 -1.83
CA LEU A 170 -2.47 10.99 -2.63
C LEU A 170 -1.50 12.01 -2.04
N SER A 171 -0.60 12.53 -2.86
CA SER A 171 0.28 13.65 -2.51
C SER A 171 0.01 14.80 -3.49
N ALA A 172 -0.26 15.99 -2.96
CA ALA A 172 -0.61 17.17 -3.73
C ALA A 172 0.23 18.39 -3.32
N VAL A 173 0.50 19.24 -4.29
CA VAL A 173 1.23 20.49 -4.09
C VAL A 173 0.67 21.61 -4.99
N MET A 174 0.58 22.82 -4.45
CA MET A 174 0.20 24.05 -5.16
C MET A 174 1.12 25.22 -4.76
N ASP A 175 1.01 26.37 -5.43
CA ASP A 175 1.72 27.65 -5.17
C ASP A 175 3.26 27.67 -5.20
N VAL A 176 3.92 26.53 -4.97
CA VAL A 176 5.37 26.32 -5.14
C VAL A 176 5.69 25.59 -6.45
N THR A 177 4.66 25.33 -7.24
CA THR A 177 4.71 24.74 -8.59
C THR A 177 4.04 25.68 -9.58
N VAL A 178 4.40 25.58 -10.86
CA VAL A 178 3.81 26.45 -11.92
C VAL A 178 2.30 26.24 -12.04
N ARG A 179 1.85 24.99 -11.79
CA ARG A 179 0.45 24.55 -11.77
C ARG A 179 0.29 23.56 -10.62
N PRO A 180 -0.92 23.37 -10.05
CA PRO A 180 -1.16 22.34 -9.04
C PRO A 180 -0.75 20.97 -9.58
N ALA A 181 -0.05 20.20 -8.75
CA ALA A 181 0.43 18.86 -9.09
C ALA A 181 -0.07 17.85 -8.06
N LEU A 182 -0.41 16.66 -8.55
CA LEU A 182 -1.04 15.61 -7.77
C LEU A 182 -0.51 14.24 -8.23
N SER A 183 -0.05 13.42 -7.30
CA SER A 183 0.32 12.02 -7.56
C SER A 183 -0.51 11.09 -6.68
N ILE A 184 -1.19 10.13 -7.30
CA ILE A 184 -1.93 9.08 -6.62
C ILE A 184 -1.25 7.74 -6.87
N ARG A 185 -0.85 7.06 -5.79
CA ARG A 185 -0.35 5.69 -5.82
C ARG A 185 -1.40 4.74 -5.30
N ARG A 186 -1.85 3.84 -6.16
CA ARG A 186 -2.96 2.93 -5.89
C ARG A 186 -2.58 1.89 -4.85
N ALA A 187 -3.40 1.74 -3.81
CA ALA A 187 -3.21 0.69 -2.81
C ALA A 187 -3.78 -0.65 -3.30
N ARG A 188 -3.13 -1.27 -4.29
CA ARG A 188 -3.52 -2.61 -4.74
C ARG A 188 -2.97 -3.68 -3.80
N LEU A 189 -3.77 -3.97 -2.79
CA LEU A 189 -3.53 -5.07 -1.87
C LEU A 189 -4.19 -6.32 -2.45
N GLY A 190 -3.54 -6.96 -3.42
CA GLY A 190 -3.90 -8.31 -3.83
C GLY A 190 -3.42 -9.35 -2.81
N LYS A 191 -4.05 -10.52 -2.75
CA LYS A 191 -3.49 -11.66 -2.01
C LYS A 191 -2.23 -12.13 -2.73
N VAL A 192 -1.16 -12.37 -1.98
CA VAL A 192 0.10 -12.90 -2.52
C VAL A 192 0.58 -14.01 -1.60
N PHE A 193 0.88 -15.16 -2.16
CA PHE A 193 1.36 -16.33 -1.44
C PHE A 193 2.76 -16.73 -1.90
N LEU A 194 3.47 -17.52 -1.09
CA LEU A 194 4.77 -18.05 -1.50
C LEU A 194 4.66 -18.90 -2.78
N SER A 195 3.53 -19.61 -2.97
CA SER A 195 3.26 -20.36 -4.21
C SER A 195 3.26 -19.47 -5.46
N ASP A 196 2.78 -18.24 -5.37
CA ASP A 196 2.74 -17.30 -6.49
C ASP A 196 4.16 -16.83 -6.86
N LEU A 197 4.97 -16.58 -5.83
CA LEU A 197 6.38 -16.20 -5.98
C LEU A 197 7.24 -17.37 -6.49
N VAL A 198 6.87 -18.61 -6.17
CA VAL A 198 7.48 -19.80 -6.81
C VAL A 198 7.04 -19.92 -8.27
N GLY A 199 5.74 -19.75 -8.53
CA GLY A 199 5.16 -19.87 -9.88
C GLY A 199 5.71 -18.85 -10.88
N ASN A 200 6.02 -17.62 -10.42
CA ASN A 200 6.62 -16.58 -11.26
C ASN A 200 8.17 -16.60 -11.26
N GLY A 201 8.79 -17.53 -10.55
CA GLY A 201 10.25 -17.70 -10.50
C GLY A 201 10.99 -16.71 -9.60
N THR A 202 10.30 -15.93 -8.76
CA THR A 202 10.95 -15.09 -7.73
C THR A 202 11.66 -15.94 -6.67
N LEU A 203 11.06 -17.08 -6.31
CA LEU A 203 11.61 -18.06 -5.37
C LEU A 203 11.76 -19.41 -6.06
N THR A 204 12.78 -20.18 -5.67
CA THR A 204 12.81 -21.60 -6.03
C THR A 204 11.81 -22.38 -5.16
N PRO A 205 11.28 -23.53 -5.63
CA PRO A 205 10.36 -24.34 -4.82
C PRO A 205 10.97 -24.77 -3.48
N GLU A 206 12.28 -24.95 -3.45
CA GLU A 206 13.00 -25.29 -2.23
C GLU A 206 13.06 -24.13 -1.23
N LEU A 207 13.41 -22.93 -1.70
CA LEU A 207 13.39 -21.74 -0.86
C LEU A 207 11.97 -21.47 -0.32
N GLY A 208 10.93 -21.66 -1.14
CA GLY A 208 9.55 -21.52 -0.70
C GLY A 208 9.22 -22.43 0.50
N ARG A 209 9.61 -23.72 0.45
CA ARG A 209 9.42 -24.66 1.57
C ARG A 209 10.22 -24.27 2.81
N PHE A 210 11.47 -23.84 2.63
CA PHE A 210 12.30 -23.35 3.72
C PHE A 210 11.64 -22.15 4.42
N LEU A 211 11.15 -21.17 3.65
CA LEU A 211 10.52 -19.97 4.19
C LEU A 211 9.20 -20.26 4.90
N THR A 212 8.35 -21.15 4.36
CA THR A 212 7.15 -21.62 5.07
C THR A 212 7.51 -22.21 6.44
N ALA A 213 8.50 -23.10 6.49
CA ALA A 213 8.94 -23.71 7.75
C ALA A 213 9.56 -22.68 8.71
N ALA A 214 10.33 -21.72 8.21
CA ALA A 214 10.93 -20.66 9.02
C ALA A 214 9.86 -19.76 9.67
N VAL A 215 8.81 -19.40 8.94
CA VAL A 215 7.69 -18.62 9.49
C VAL A 215 6.94 -19.43 10.55
N ALA A 216 6.67 -20.71 10.28
CA ALA A 216 6.00 -21.61 11.22
C ALA A 216 6.82 -21.86 12.50
N ALA A 217 8.15 -21.95 12.36
CA ALA A 217 9.12 -22.03 13.45
C ALA A 217 9.36 -20.69 14.17
N ARG A 218 8.58 -19.65 13.85
CA ARG A 218 8.66 -18.31 14.44
C ARG A 218 10.05 -17.68 14.32
N LYS A 219 10.73 -17.89 13.20
CA LYS A 219 12.01 -17.22 12.92
C LYS A 219 11.79 -15.77 12.55
N ASN A 220 12.63 -14.90 13.09
CA ASN A 220 12.69 -13.48 12.79
C ASN A 220 13.38 -13.27 11.44
N ILE A 221 12.66 -12.74 10.46
CA ILE A 221 13.14 -12.63 9.07
C ILE A 221 13.21 -11.17 8.65
N MET A 222 14.40 -10.73 8.27
CA MET A 222 14.67 -9.43 7.66
C MET A 222 14.77 -9.57 6.14
N ILE A 223 13.96 -8.82 5.40
CA ILE A 223 13.94 -8.85 3.93
C ILE A 223 14.63 -7.60 3.41
N ALA A 224 15.70 -7.81 2.63
CA ALA A 224 16.53 -6.74 2.12
C ALA A 224 16.50 -6.66 0.59
N GLY A 225 16.79 -5.47 0.05
CA GLY A 225 16.88 -5.24 -1.39
C GLY A 225 16.81 -3.75 -1.74
N SER A 226 16.97 -3.45 -3.02
CA SER A 226 16.81 -2.10 -3.55
C SER A 226 15.34 -1.65 -3.59
N THR A 227 15.11 -0.37 -3.89
CA THR A 227 13.76 0.18 -4.11
C THR A 227 13.04 -0.57 -5.23
N ASN A 228 11.77 -0.90 -4.99
CA ASN A 228 10.91 -1.66 -5.91
C ASN A 228 11.41 -3.08 -6.26
N ALA A 229 12.29 -3.66 -5.43
CA ALA A 229 12.76 -5.04 -5.60
C ALA A 229 11.69 -6.11 -5.29
N GLY A 230 10.62 -5.75 -4.57
CA GLY A 230 9.57 -6.69 -4.16
C GLY A 230 9.65 -7.15 -2.70
N LYS A 231 10.38 -6.42 -1.84
CA LYS A 231 10.52 -6.72 -0.40
C LYS A 231 9.16 -6.85 0.30
N THR A 232 8.31 -5.83 0.15
CA THR A 232 6.97 -5.79 0.74
C THR A 232 6.08 -6.91 0.21
N THR A 233 6.22 -7.27 -1.08
CA THR A 233 5.52 -8.41 -1.68
C THR A 233 5.91 -9.73 -1.02
N LEU A 234 7.21 -9.98 -0.82
CA LEU A 234 7.68 -11.16 -0.10
C LEU A 234 7.23 -11.13 1.36
N LEU A 235 7.29 -9.98 2.03
CA LEU A 235 6.85 -9.86 3.42
C LEU A 235 5.37 -10.27 3.56
N ARG A 236 4.51 -9.78 2.67
CA ARG A 236 3.08 -10.13 2.65
C ARG A 236 2.86 -11.62 2.36
N ALA A 237 3.67 -12.21 1.47
CA ALA A 237 3.64 -13.65 1.20
C ALA A 237 4.04 -14.47 2.44
N LEU A 238 5.11 -14.10 3.14
CA LEU A 238 5.52 -14.73 4.39
C LEU A 238 4.47 -14.55 5.49
N ALA A 239 3.88 -13.36 5.59
CA ALA A 239 2.83 -13.09 6.57
C ALA A 239 1.64 -14.04 6.39
N ASN A 240 1.30 -14.41 5.15
CA ASN A 240 0.23 -15.36 4.84
C ASN A 240 0.54 -16.81 5.23
N GLU A 241 1.79 -17.14 5.57
CA GLU A 241 2.16 -18.43 6.16
C GLU A 241 1.99 -18.44 7.69
N ILE A 242 1.70 -17.28 8.31
CA ILE A 242 1.47 -17.19 9.75
C ILE A 242 0.09 -17.80 10.08
N PRO A 243 -0.01 -18.68 11.09
CA PRO A 243 -1.29 -19.26 11.49
C PRO A 243 -2.36 -18.20 11.83
N PRO A 244 -3.61 -18.34 11.33
CA PRO A 244 -4.67 -17.32 11.53
C PRO A 244 -5.06 -17.01 12.98
N HIS A 245 -4.69 -17.87 13.93
CA HIS A 245 -4.98 -17.66 15.35
C HIS A 245 -3.97 -16.72 16.04
N GLU A 246 -2.86 -16.40 15.38
CA GLU A 246 -1.87 -15.44 15.89
C GLU A 246 -2.38 -14.01 15.76
N ARG A 247 -2.17 -13.20 16.79
CA ARG A 247 -2.49 -11.77 16.76
C ARG A 247 -1.35 -11.00 16.11
N LEU A 248 -1.63 -10.32 15.00
CA LEU A 248 -0.63 -9.56 14.26
C LEU A 248 -0.79 -8.07 14.53
N ILE A 249 0.33 -7.39 14.76
CA ILE A 249 0.36 -5.93 14.74
C ILE A 249 1.38 -5.48 13.71
N THR A 250 0.91 -4.77 12.68
CA THR A 250 1.81 -4.15 11.71
C THR A 250 2.12 -2.72 12.14
N VAL A 251 3.35 -2.27 11.92
CA VAL A 251 3.78 -0.89 12.12
C VAL A 251 4.43 -0.41 10.83
N GLU A 252 3.87 0.63 10.24
CA GLU A 252 4.20 1.02 8.87
C GLU A 252 4.28 2.54 8.76
N ARG A 253 5.25 3.04 7.98
CA ARG A 253 5.34 4.49 7.69
C ARG A 253 4.07 4.99 7.01
N ALA A 254 3.52 4.15 6.14
CA ALA A 254 2.15 4.24 5.74
C ALA A 254 1.68 2.82 5.39
N LEU A 255 0.37 2.55 5.50
CA LEU A 255 -0.12 1.17 5.37
C LEU A 255 0.04 0.67 3.92
N GLU A 256 0.85 -0.37 3.72
CA GLU A 256 1.11 -1.11 2.47
C GLU A 256 0.95 -2.62 2.64
N LEU A 257 0.91 -3.14 3.87
CA LEU A 257 0.82 -4.57 4.11
C LEU A 257 -0.61 -5.09 3.96
N GLY A 258 -1.58 -4.35 4.49
CA GLY A 258 -3.01 -4.64 4.33
C GLY A 258 -3.45 -6.00 4.87
N LEU A 259 -2.75 -6.54 5.87
CA LEU A 259 -3.07 -7.86 6.42
C LEU A 259 -4.45 -7.86 7.08
N ASP A 260 -4.83 -6.74 7.70
CA ASP A 260 -6.14 -6.49 8.33
C ASP A 260 -7.31 -6.44 7.33
N GLN A 261 -7.04 -6.34 6.03
CA GLN A 261 -8.06 -6.36 4.98
C GLN A 261 -8.48 -7.77 4.55
N PHE A 262 -7.78 -8.81 5.03
CA PHE A 262 -8.06 -10.21 4.73
C PHE A 262 -8.43 -10.96 6.02
N PRO A 263 -9.59 -10.71 6.64
CA PRO A 263 -9.99 -11.32 7.91
C PRO A 263 -10.07 -12.85 7.86
N GLU A 264 -10.22 -13.45 6.68
CA GLU A 264 -10.15 -14.89 6.46
C GLU A 264 -8.73 -15.48 6.59
N LEU A 265 -7.70 -14.66 6.40
CA LEU A 265 -6.29 -15.03 6.59
C LEU A 265 -5.78 -14.55 7.97
N HIS A 266 -6.12 -13.30 8.31
CA HIS A 266 -5.63 -12.60 9.49
C HIS A 266 -6.79 -12.01 10.31
N PRO A 267 -7.63 -12.85 10.95
CA PRO A 267 -8.82 -12.39 11.66
C PRO A 267 -8.51 -11.48 12.87
N ASN A 268 -7.26 -11.49 13.34
CA ASN A 268 -6.80 -10.74 14.51
C ASN A 268 -5.58 -9.87 14.18
N ALA A 269 -5.70 -9.03 13.15
CA ALA A 269 -4.67 -8.07 12.75
C ALA A 269 -5.05 -6.63 13.11
N VAL A 270 -4.06 -5.84 13.54
CA VAL A 270 -4.19 -4.39 13.77
C VAL A 270 -3.06 -3.68 13.06
N ALA A 271 -3.39 -2.72 12.21
CA ALA A 271 -2.40 -1.97 11.45
C ALA A 271 -2.15 -0.59 12.06
N PHE A 272 -0.88 -0.28 12.33
CA PHE A 272 -0.42 1.03 12.82
C PHE A 272 0.28 1.81 11.71
N GLU A 273 -0.11 3.07 11.58
CA GLU A 273 0.43 4.00 10.60
C GLU A 273 1.11 5.17 11.33
N HIS A 274 2.33 5.48 10.90
CA HIS A 274 3.05 6.69 11.32
C HIS A 274 2.20 7.94 11.08
N ARG A 275 2.16 8.85 12.06
CA ARG A 275 1.43 10.12 11.93
C ARG A 275 2.41 11.28 11.94
N LEU A 276 2.50 11.98 10.81
CA LEU A 276 3.24 13.25 10.72
C LEU A 276 2.61 14.33 11.62
N PRO A 277 3.40 15.30 12.10
CA PRO A 277 2.85 16.46 12.82
C PRO A 277 1.94 17.30 11.90
N ASN A 278 1.06 18.08 12.51
CA ASN A 278 0.27 19.10 11.82
C ASN A 278 1.13 20.31 11.41
N ALA A 279 0.52 21.31 10.76
CA ALA A 279 1.20 22.53 10.30
C ALA A 279 1.89 23.29 11.45
N GLU A 280 1.38 23.20 12.67
CA GLU A 280 1.95 23.77 13.89
C GLU A 280 3.06 22.91 14.53
N GLY A 281 3.46 21.79 13.91
CA GLY A 281 4.47 20.88 14.42
C GLY A 281 4.01 19.97 15.56
N GLN A 282 2.70 19.85 15.78
CA GLN A 282 2.11 19.09 16.89
C GLN A 282 1.48 17.77 16.44
N GLY A 283 1.44 16.81 17.36
CA GLY A 283 0.72 15.56 17.16
C GLY A 283 1.46 14.52 16.31
N GLU A 284 2.77 14.64 16.12
CA GLU A 284 3.55 13.54 15.56
C GLU A 284 3.39 12.26 16.41
N ILE A 285 3.33 11.10 15.75
CA ILE A 285 3.44 9.78 16.39
C ILE A 285 4.41 8.98 15.55
N THR A 286 5.63 8.78 16.08
CA THR A 286 6.74 8.18 15.36
C THR A 286 6.62 6.66 15.22
N MET A 287 7.33 6.07 14.25
CA MET A 287 7.43 4.61 14.10
C MET A 287 7.92 3.94 15.40
N ALA A 288 8.96 4.48 16.04
CA ALA A 288 9.49 3.95 17.29
C ALA A 288 8.46 3.97 18.43
N GLU A 289 7.62 5.01 18.49
CA GLU A 289 6.55 5.10 19.48
C GLU A 289 5.44 4.07 19.21
N LEU A 290 5.08 3.85 17.94
CA LEU A 290 4.13 2.81 17.53
C LEU A 290 4.63 1.40 17.83
N VAL A 291 5.92 1.10 17.59
CA VAL A 291 6.50 -0.20 17.95
C VAL A 291 6.49 -0.39 19.48
N ARG A 292 6.82 0.63 20.28
CA ARG A 292 6.68 0.52 21.75
C ARG A 292 5.24 0.27 22.18
N ARG A 293 4.28 0.89 21.48
CA ARG A 293 2.85 0.73 21.77
C ARG A 293 2.32 -0.64 21.37
N SER A 294 2.78 -1.21 20.25
CA SER A 294 2.35 -2.52 19.77
C SER A 294 2.64 -3.61 20.79
N LEU A 295 3.79 -3.54 21.47
CA LEU A 295 4.19 -4.47 22.54
C LEU A 295 3.20 -4.53 23.72
N ARG A 296 2.40 -3.47 23.94
CA ARG A 296 1.39 -3.41 25.02
C ARG A 296 0.03 -3.97 24.62
N MET A 297 -0.11 -4.46 23.40
CA MET A 297 -1.37 -4.94 22.83
C MET A 297 -1.45 -6.44 22.71
N ASN A 298 -0.63 -7.16 23.49
CA ASN A 298 -0.52 -8.62 23.49
C ASN A 298 -0.36 -9.21 22.07
N PRO A 299 0.57 -8.70 21.24
CA PRO A 299 0.80 -9.26 19.92
C PRO A 299 1.37 -10.67 20.03
N SER A 300 0.99 -11.55 19.10
CA SER A 300 1.76 -12.76 18.84
C SER A 300 2.98 -12.41 18.00
N ARG A 301 2.85 -11.49 17.03
CA ARG A 301 3.96 -11.00 16.19
C ARG A 301 3.83 -9.51 15.94
N VAL A 302 4.97 -8.82 15.91
CA VAL A 302 5.07 -7.43 15.47
C VAL A 302 5.78 -7.42 14.11
N ILE A 303 5.14 -6.83 13.11
CA ILE A 303 5.68 -6.73 11.76
C ILE A 303 5.96 -5.27 11.48
N VAL A 304 7.19 -4.94 11.11
CA VAL A 304 7.56 -3.56 10.73
C VAL A 304 7.67 -3.51 9.21
N GLY A 305 6.82 -2.72 8.54
CA GLY A 305 6.72 -2.74 7.08
C GLY A 305 8.05 -2.42 6.38
N GLU A 306 8.70 -1.34 6.80
CA GLU A 306 10.05 -0.99 6.34
C GLU A 306 10.76 -0.20 7.43
N VAL A 307 12.03 -0.52 7.68
CA VAL A 307 12.91 0.22 8.58
C VAL A 307 13.72 1.25 7.82
N LEU A 308 13.65 2.49 8.27
CA LEU A 308 14.29 3.66 7.67
C LEU A 308 15.29 4.35 8.58
N GLY A 309 15.25 4.10 9.90
CA GLY A 309 16.17 4.72 10.84
C GLY A 309 15.76 4.51 12.28
N ASP A 310 15.08 5.51 12.83
CA ASP A 310 14.92 5.74 14.28
C ASP A 310 14.27 4.57 15.03
N GLU A 311 13.37 3.83 14.38
CA GLU A 311 12.69 2.68 14.97
C GLU A 311 13.55 1.42 15.09
N ILE A 312 14.75 1.37 14.50
CA ILE A 312 15.54 0.14 14.39
C ILE A 312 15.83 -0.50 15.76
N VAL A 313 16.22 0.31 16.75
CA VAL A 313 16.58 -0.19 18.09
C VAL A 313 15.33 -0.75 18.78
N THR A 314 14.23 -0.03 18.68
CA THR A 314 12.95 -0.47 19.25
C THR A 314 12.45 -1.75 18.56
N MET A 315 12.58 -1.85 17.24
CA MET A 315 12.22 -3.06 16.49
C MET A 315 13.07 -4.26 16.92
N LEU A 316 14.40 -4.13 16.97
CA LEU A 316 15.26 -5.24 17.38
C LEU A 316 14.97 -5.68 18.83
N ASN A 317 14.66 -4.73 19.72
CA ASN A 317 14.19 -5.03 21.07
C ASN A 317 12.85 -5.79 21.06
N ALA A 318 11.89 -5.39 20.21
CA ALA A 318 10.62 -6.11 20.05
C ALA A 318 10.84 -7.57 19.60
N MET A 319 11.79 -7.79 18.68
CA MET A 319 12.16 -9.11 18.13
C MET A 319 12.87 -10.01 19.14
N THR A 320 13.43 -9.45 20.22
CA THR A 320 14.12 -10.22 21.28
C THR A 320 13.25 -10.43 22.53
N GLN A 321 12.13 -9.72 22.65
CA GLN A 321 11.27 -9.70 23.84
C GLN A 321 10.01 -10.55 23.68
N GLY A 322 10.15 -11.78 23.19
CA GLY A 322 9.07 -12.77 23.15
C GLY A 322 8.01 -12.56 22.06
N ASN A 323 8.27 -11.68 21.09
CA ASN A 323 7.46 -11.54 19.87
C ASN A 323 8.17 -12.20 18.68
N ASP A 324 8.61 -13.45 18.90
CA ASP A 324 9.35 -14.23 17.93
C ASP A 324 8.52 -14.41 16.65
N GLY A 325 9.18 -14.50 15.51
CA GLY A 325 8.53 -14.64 14.21
C GLY A 325 8.18 -13.30 13.57
N SER A 326 8.81 -12.23 14.04
CA SER A 326 8.67 -10.88 13.50
C SER A 326 9.25 -10.79 12.09
N LEU A 327 8.59 -10.03 11.23
CA LEU A 327 9.00 -9.79 9.85
C LEU A 327 9.30 -8.30 9.66
N SER A 328 10.34 -7.99 8.89
CA SER A 328 10.65 -6.61 8.56
C SER A 328 11.34 -6.47 7.20
N THR A 329 11.30 -5.26 6.63
CA THR A 329 12.09 -4.95 5.43
C THR A 329 13.09 -3.83 5.65
N ILE A 330 14.20 -3.86 4.91
CA ILE A 330 15.25 -2.83 4.97
C ILE A 330 15.89 -2.63 3.60
N HIS A 331 16.37 -1.41 3.35
CA HIS A 331 17.16 -1.09 2.17
C HIS A 331 18.65 -1.35 2.36
N ALA A 332 19.18 -2.27 1.55
CA ALA A 332 20.61 -2.62 1.50
C ALA A 332 20.98 -3.05 0.08
N ASN A 333 22.27 -3.01 -0.28
CA ASN A 333 22.74 -3.47 -1.60
C ASN A 333 23.23 -4.92 -1.58
N SER A 334 23.27 -5.57 -0.41
CA SER A 334 23.51 -7.00 -0.26
C SER A 334 22.94 -7.51 1.06
N SER A 335 22.80 -8.83 1.20
CA SER A 335 22.41 -9.47 2.47
C SER A 335 23.38 -9.19 3.61
N MET A 336 24.69 -9.06 3.32
CA MET A 336 25.71 -8.74 4.33
C MET A 336 25.66 -7.28 4.78
N GLU A 337 25.40 -6.34 3.85
CA GLU A 337 25.36 -4.91 4.15
C GLU A 337 24.20 -4.54 5.10
N VAL A 338 23.18 -5.40 5.22
CA VAL A 338 22.08 -5.23 6.18
C VAL A 338 22.59 -4.96 7.59
N PHE A 339 23.59 -5.70 8.06
CA PHE A 339 24.11 -5.54 9.43
C PHE A 339 24.78 -4.18 9.62
N ASN A 340 25.55 -3.71 8.64
CA ASN A 340 26.16 -2.38 8.66
C ASN A 340 25.11 -1.26 8.58
N ARG A 341 24.04 -1.46 7.80
CA ARG A 341 22.93 -0.51 7.70
C ARG A 341 22.20 -0.39 9.03
N ILE A 342 21.89 -1.52 9.68
CA ILE A 342 21.28 -1.54 11.01
C ILE A 342 22.19 -0.84 12.03
N ALA A 343 23.49 -1.11 12.02
CA ALA A 343 24.45 -0.43 12.90
C ALA A 343 24.48 1.10 12.68
N THR A 344 24.40 1.54 11.42
CA THR A 344 24.34 2.97 11.07
C THR A 344 23.06 3.61 11.62
N TYR A 345 21.91 2.96 11.43
CA TYR A 345 20.65 3.47 11.95
C TYR A 345 20.62 3.49 13.48
N ALA A 346 21.17 2.47 14.14
CA ALA A 346 21.21 2.41 15.61
C ALA A 346 22.11 3.52 16.22
N LEU A 347 23.16 3.93 15.51
CA LEU A 347 23.99 5.08 15.89
C LEU A 347 23.26 6.42 15.74
N GLN A 348 22.34 6.52 14.77
CA GLN A 348 21.56 7.73 14.49
C GLN A 348 20.29 7.84 15.34
N ALA A 349 19.75 6.71 15.80
CA ALA A 349 18.60 6.63 16.68
C ALA A 349 18.84 7.39 18.00
N GLU A 350 17.74 7.74 18.68
CA GLU A 350 17.76 8.50 19.93
C GLU A 350 18.62 7.84 21.02
N GLU A 351 18.60 6.51 21.09
CA GLU A 351 19.37 5.72 22.04
C GLU A 351 20.88 5.70 21.75
N ARG A 352 21.30 5.98 20.51
CA ARG A 352 22.70 5.99 20.04
C ARG A 352 23.49 4.76 20.47
N LEU A 353 22.99 3.57 20.15
CA LEU A 353 23.64 2.32 20.57
C LEU A 353 25.05 2.21 19.96
N PRO A 354 26.07 1.85 20.75
CA PRO A 354 27.39 1.51 20.22
C PRO A 354 27.31 0.35 19.22
N ILE A 355 28.30 0.27 18.32
CA ILE A 355 28.35 -0.75 17.27
C ILE A 355 28.36 -2.16 17.87
N GLU A 356 29.15 -2.38 18.92
CA GLU A 356 29.28 -3.68 19.59
C GLU A 356 27.95 -4.12 20.20
N ALA A 357 27.27 -3.22 20.91
CA ALA A 357 25.95 -3.47 21.48
C ALA A 357 24.91 -3.74 20.38
N THR A 358 25.01 -3.02 19.26
CA THR A 358 24.13 -3.22 18.10
C THR A 358 24.36 -4.60 17.46
N HIS A 359 25.61 -5.04 17.30
CA HIS A 359 25.91 -6.37 16.78
C HIS A 359 25.37 -7.48 17.68
N MET A 360 25.48 -7.33 19.00
CA MET A 360 24.88 -8.27 19.95
C MET A 360 23.35 -8.30 19.83
N LEU A 361 22.73 -7.13 19.69
CA LEU A 361 21.29 -7.01 19.56
C LEU A 361 20.79 -7.62 18.23
N ILE A 362 21.49 -7.38 17.11
CA ILE A 362 21.22 -8.04 15.82
C ILE A 362 21.27 -9.56 15.97
N ALA A 363 22.34 -10.08 16.59
CA ALA A 363 22.54 -11.52 16.73
C ALA A 363 21.48 -12.23 17.56
N GLY A 364 20.82 -11.52 18.49
CA GLY A 364 19.68 -12.04 19.24
C GLY A 364 18.33 -11.80 18.56
N ALA A 365 18.22 -10.79 17.69
CA ALA A 365 16.96 -10.33 17.13
C ALA A 365 16.62 -10.93 15.76
N ILE A 366 17.61 -11.23 14.92
CA ILE A 366 17.40 -11.62 13.52
C ILE A 366 17.92 -13.04 13.35
N ASP A 367 17.08 -13.96 12.88
CA ASP A 367 17.51 -15.31 12.52
C ASP A 367 17.97 -15.37 11.06
N PHE A 368 17.19 -14.78 10.15
CA PHE A 368 17.47 -14.84 8.71
C PHE A 368 17.38 -13.48 8.03
N VAL A 369 18.28 -13.27 7.06
CA VAL A 369 18.22 -12.18 6.09
C VAL A 369 17.95 -12.75 4.71
N VAL A 370 16.83 -12.39 4.08
CA VAL A 370 16.50 -12.76 2.70
C VAL A 370 16.72 -11.56 1.80
N PHE A 371 17.56 -11.68 0.78
CA PHE A 371 17.88 -10.58 -0.13
C PHE A 371 17.22 -10.79 -1.50
N ILE A 372 16.44 -9.80 -1.92
CA ILE A 372 15.75 -9.76 -3.21
C ILE A 372 16.46 -8.79 -4.14
N GLU A 373 16.82 -9.30 -5.32
CA GLU A 373 17.42 -8.54 -6.40
C GLU A 373 16.40 -8.24 -7.49
N LYS A 374 16.56 -7.08 -8.12
CA LYS A 374 15.78 -6.65 -9.28
C LYS A 374 16.74 -6.52 -10.47
N ARG A 375 16.53 -7.34 -11.50
CA ARG A 375 17.31 -7.30 -12.75
C ARG A 375 16.41 -6.86 -13.89
N ASN A 376 16.74 -5.73 -14.50
CA ASN A 376 16.00 -5.19 -15.65
C ASN A 376 16.82 -5.39 -16.93
N ASP A 377 16.43 -6.39 -17.72
CA ASP A 377 17.10 -6.72 -18.98
C ASP A 377 16.37 -6.17 -20.22
N TYR A 378 15.41 -5.25 -20.07
CA TYR A 378 14.63 -4.73 -21.21
C TYR A 378 15.51 -4.19 -22.35
N HIS A 379 16.60 -3.47 -22.02
CA HIS A 379 17.54 -2.95 -23.01
C HIS A 379 18.30 -4.02 -23.81
N ARG A 380 18.26 -5.29 -23.36
CA ARG A 380 18.87 -6.44 -24.01
C ARG A 380 17.81 -7.38 -24.62
N GLY A 381 16.56 -6.94 -24.71
CA GLY A 381 15.43 -7.76 -25.19
C GLY A 381 14.90 -8.76 -24.15
N GLY A 382 15.33 -8.65 -22.89
CA GLY A 382 14.82 -9.44 -21.78
C GLY A 382 13.62 -8.79 -21.10
N THR A 383 13.30 -9.26 -19.90
CA THR A 383 12.20 -8.73 -19.07
C THR A 383 12.72 -8.21 -17.74
N LEU A 384 11.87 -7.47 -17.02
CA LEU A 384 12.11 -7.18 -15.62
C LEU A 384 11.90 -8.45 -14.77
N ARG A 385 12.93 -8.87 -14.06
CA ARG A 385 12.87 -10.00 -13.12
C ARG A 385 13.17 -9.54 -11.69
N ARG A 386 12.45 -10.13 -10.74
CA ARG A 386 12.70 -10.01 -9.30
C ARG A 386 12.95 -11.41 -8.79
N TYR A 387 14.02 -11.64 -8.05
CA TYR A 387 14.37 -12.96 -7.54
C TYR A 387 15.14 -12.88 -6.23
N ALA A 388 14.99 -13.89 -5.37
CA ALA A 388 15.84 -14.04 -4.20
C ALA A 388 17.24 -14.47 -4.63
N SER A 389 18.26 -13.70 -4.25
CA SER A 389 19.65 -13.97 -4.62
C SER A 389 20.57 -14.36 -3.47
N SER A 390 20.10 -14.22 -2.22
CA SER A 390 20.85 -14.66 -1.05
C SER A 390 19.92 -14.87 0.15
N VAL A 391 20.19 -15.90 0.95
CA VAL A 391 19.63 -16.05 2.30
C VAL A 391 20.78 -16.29 3.27
N ARG A 392 20.86 -15.47 4.31
CA ARG A 392 21.85 -15.60 5.39
C ARG A 392 21.18 -15.97 6.69
N GLU A 393 21.73 -16.97 7.37
CA GLU A 393 21.45 -17.27 8.78
C GLU A 393 22.39 -16.44 9.65
N VAL A 394 21.88 -15.79 10.68
CA VAL A 394 22.70 -15.14 11.71
C VAL A 394 23.03 -16.18 12.78
N THR A 395 24.31 -16.40 13.04
CA THR A 395 24.79 -17.51 13.87
C THR A 395 25.39 -17.04 15.20
N GLY A 396 25.47 -15.74 15.43
CA GLY A 396 25.99 -15.15 16.67
C GLY A 396 26.71 -13.82 16.45
N CYS A 397 27.55 -13.44 17.41
CA CYS A 397 28.33 -12.21 17.38
C CYS A 397 29.71 -12.42 18.04
N ASP A 398 30.76 -11.93 17.38
CA ASP A 398 32.13 -11.83 17.92
C ASP A 398 32.82 -10.57 17.35
N GLY A 399 32.66 -9.43 18.05
CA GLY A 399 33.03 -8.09 17.57
C GLY A 399 32.23 -7.58 16.36
N ARG A 400 31.68 -8.49 15.55
CA ARG A 400 30.79 -8.32 14.41
C ARG A 400 29.73 -9.40 14.41
N VAL A 401 28.65 -9.16 13.68
CA VAL A 401 27.63 -10.19 13.42
C VAL A 401 28.25 -11.34 12.62
N LEU A 402 28.10 -12.55 13.13
CA LEU A 402 28.48 -13.79 12.45
C LEU A 402 27.27 -14.28 11.67
N SER A 403 27.46 -14.60 10.39
CA SER A 403 26.40 -15.14 9.54
C SER A 403 26.92 -16.15 8.53
N SER A 404 26.07 -17.10 8.15
CA SER A 404 26.31 -18.12 7.13
C SER A 404 25.35 -17.91 5.97
N GLU A 405 25.84 -17.96 4.73
CA GLU A 405 24.98 -17.87 3.54
C GLU A 405 24.42 -19.25 3.20
N VAL A 406 23.21 -19.53 3.70
CA VAL A 406 22.60 -20.86 3.62
C VAL A 406 21.93 -21.12 2.27
N PHE A 407 21.57 -20.07 1.54
CA PHE A 407 21.22 -20.14 0.11
C PHE A 407 21.99 -19.09 -0.70
N ALA A 408 22.57 -19.49 -1.83
CA ALA A 408 23.34 -18.63 -2.72
C ALA A 408 23.04 -18.92 -4.20
N MET A 409 23.35 -17.97 -5.08
CA MET A 409 23.16 -18.13 -6.52
C MET A 409 24.16 -19.12 -7.10
N ALA A 410 23.66 -20.14 -7.81
CA ALA A 410 24.43 -21.00 -8.68
C ALA A 410 23.91 -20.86 -10.12
N GLY A 411 24.55 -19.96 -10.89
CA GLY A 411 24.02 -19.53 -12.18
C GLY A 411 22.80 -18.63 -12.01
N ASP A 412 21.67 -18.98 -12.65
CA ASP A 412 20.42 -18.21 -12.59
C ASP A 412 19.46 -18.66 -11.48
N TYR A 413 19.84 -19.66 -10.66
CA TYR A 413 18.98 -20.23 -9.63
C TYR A 413 19.63 -20.15 -8.25
N LEU A 414 18.80 -19.90 -7.24
CA LEU A 414 19.21 -19.95 -5.84
C LEU A 414 19.15 -21.38 -5.32
N VAL A 415 20.26 -21.87 -4.77
CA VAL A 415 20.40 -23.25 -4.26
C VAL A 415 20.90 -23.24 -2.82
N PRO A 416 20.67 -24.32 -2.04
CA PRO A 416 21.32 -24.52 -0.75
C PRO A 416 22.84 -24.41 -0.89
N HIS A 417 23.48 -23.69 0.03
CA HIS A 417 24.90 -23.35 -0.06
C HIS A 417 25.71 -23.67 1.21
N ALA A 418 25.14 -23.48 2.41
CA ALA A 418 25.77 -23.86 3.68
C ALA A 418 24.74 -24.39 4.69
N PRO A 419 25.13 -25.32 5.61
CA PRO A 419 24.20 -25.93 6.55
C PRO A 419 23.48 -24.89 7.42
N ILE A 420 22.22 -25.18 7.72
CA ILE A 420 21.37 -24.35 8.57
C ILE A 420 21.50 -24.86 10.02
N SER A 421 21.89 -23.97 10.92
CA SER A 421 22.18 -24.31 12.32
C SER A 421 20.90 -24.74 13.06
N CYS A 422 19.76 -24.12 12.75
CA CYS A 422 18.46 -24.46 13.33
C CYS A 422 17.64 -25.47 12.48
N ALA A 423 18.29 -26.34 11.71
CA ALA A 423 17.61 -27.28 10.80
C ALA A 423 16.60 -28.22 11.52
N ASP A 424 16.89 -28.67 12.74
CA ASP A 424 16.00 -29.55 13.50
C ASP A 424 14.68 -28.85 13.88
N GLU A 425 14.74 -27.57 14.21
CA GLU A 425 13.54 -26.75 14.48
C GLU A 425 12.71 -26.60 13.20
N LEU A 426 13.34 -26.30 12.08
CA LEU A 426 12.65 -26.21 10.79
C LEU A 426 12.05 -27.55 10.37
N ALA A 427 12.71 -28.66 10.68
CA ALA A 427 12.22 -30.00 10.38
C ALA A 427 10.95 -30.36 11.16
N ALA A 428 10.82 -29.91 12.41
CA ALA A 428 9.58 -30.02 13.18
C ALA A 428 8.39 -29.30 12.50
N HIS A 429 8.68 -28.34 11.62
CA HIS A 429 7.71 -27.59 10.82
C HIS A 429 7.69 -28.00 9.33
N GLY A 430 8.19 -29.19 9.00
CA GLY A 430 8.04 -29.80 7.69
C GLY A 430 9.12 -29.45 6.65
N TYR A 431 10.20 -28.77 7.06
CA TYR A 431 11.38 -28.62 6.21
C TYR A 431 12.18 -29.93 6.17
N ASP A 432 12.51 -30.41 4.97
CA ASP A 432 13.36 -31.58 4.79
C ASP A 432 14.66 -31.15 4.09
N PRO A 433 15.77 -31.00 4.82
CA PRO A 433 17.07 -30.64 4.24
C PRO A 433 17.59 -31.70 3.25
N ALA A 434 17.16 -32.96 3.36
CA ALA A 434 17.63 -34.07 2.52
C ALA A 434 16.93 -34.12 1.15
N ARG A 435 15.71 -33.55 1.03
CA ARG A 435 15.07 -33.30 -0.28
C ARG A 435 15.79 -32.23 -1.11
N GLY A 436 16.71 -31.51 -0.50
CA GLY A 436 17.60 -30.50 -1.06
C GLY A 436 19.08 -30.89 -1.02
N ALA A 437 19.38 -32.20 -1.06
CA ALA A 437 20.70 -32.74 -0.76
C ALA A 437 21.86 -31.89 -1.33
N TRP A 438 22.65 -31.36 -0.39
CA TRP A 438 23.98 -30.80 -0.57
C TRP A 438 24.72 -31.53 -1.69
N ARG A 439 25.05 -30.84 -2.78
CA ARG A 439 25.95 -31.38 -3.79
C ARG A 439 27.32 -30.76 -3.65
#